data_AF-A0A9D6AC15-F1
#
_entry.id   AF-A0A9D6AC15-F1
#
_cell.length_a   1.000
_cell.length_b   1.000
_cell.length_c   1.000
_cell.angle_alpha   90.00
_cell.angle_beta   90.00
_cell.angle_gamma   90.00
#
_symmetry.space_group_name_H-M   'P 1'
#
loop_
_entity.id
_entity.type
_entity.pdbx_description
1 polymer ?
#
loop_
_entity_poly.entity_id
_entity_poly.type
_entity_poly.pdbx_seq_one_letter_code
_entity_poly.pdbx_strand_id
1 'polypeptide(L)'
;MANHMRTSSSGEKTPEASSVDLKNISTLRAGQGAQIPQSPRQADNTPEPPNRKSVIILVVAAIVALTALFFIVRCATSTKSESASQQPKQTQSAYADEKQQDEQAVDGSVTFHGMKYSLEKQSDGKTAVVRTSDSGTKSILFEVEGTPTSLILFNDTILVPENRDSGWDVVACALVDGSLPTLIADKDGKAVGGNGTITAATLDGTTLKVTDSTGNTTSVALQ
;
A
#
# COMPACT_ATOMS: atom_id res chain seq x y z
N MET A 1 -21.63 66.95 -8.69
CA MET A 1 -20.63 65.85 -8.66
C MET A 1 -20.49 65.31 -10.06
N ALA A 2 -19.46 65.71 -10.78
CA ALA A 2 -19.15 65.16 -12.10
C ALA A 2 -17.66 65.38 -12.38
N ASN A 3 -16.82 64.45 -11.92
CA ASN A 3 -15.44 64.35 -12.36
C ASN A 3 -15.31 63.11 -13.23
N HIS A 4 -15.10 63.35 -14.51
CA HIS A 4 -14.78 62.34 -15.51
C HIS A 4 -13.30 61.93 -15.40
N MET A 5 -13.10 60.62 -15.38
CA MET A 5 -11.99 59.85 -15.93
C MET A 5 -10.81 60.62 -16.54
N ARG A 6 -9.63 60.44 -15.93
CA ARG A 6 -8.33 60.29 -16.62
C ARG A 6 -7.39 59.46 -15.75
N THR A 7 -7.14 58.21 -16.13
CA THR A 7 -5.89 57.52 -15.82
C THR A 7 -5.35 56.91 -17.09
N SER A 8 -4.09 57.22 -17.34
CA SER A 8 -3.34 56.97 -18.57
C SER A 8 -3.00 55.49 -18.71
N SER A 9 -3.17 54.97 -19.92
CA SER A 9 -2.58 53.70 -20.38
C SER A 9 -1.10 53.93 -20.70
N SER A 10 -0.21 53.08 -20.19
CA SER A 10 1.14 52.90 -20.75
C SER A 10 1.75 51.58 -20.23
N GLY A 11 2.09 50.69 -21.16
CA GLY A 11 3.41 50.04 -21.16
C GLY A 11 3.58 48.73 -20.38
N GLU A 12 3.04 47.66 -20.96
CA GLU A 12 3.61 46.31 -21.11
C GLU A 12 5.12 46.11 -20.77
N LYS A 13 5.45 45.07 -19.98
CA LYS A 13 6.67 44.26 -20.15
C LYS A 13 6.52 42.87 -19.52
N THR A 14 6.36 41.85 -20.37
CA THR A 14 6.41 40.40 -20.05
C THR A 14 7.59 39.81 -20.87
N PRO A 15 8.27 38.74 -20.39
CA PRO A 15 9.69 38.50 -20.67
C PRO A 15 9.97 37.82 -22.02
N GLU A 16 11.12 38.16 -22.61
CA GLU A 16 11.64 37.55 -23.84
C GLU A 16 11.94 36.06 -23.68
N ALA A 17 11.37 35.25 -24.56
CA ALA A 17 11.80 33.89 -24.84
C ALA A 17 12.86 33.92 -25.94
N SER A 18 14.10 33.53 -25.62
CA SER A 18 15.16 33.34 -26.60
C SER A 18 14.86 32.11 -27.46
N SER A 19 14.72 32.32 -28.77
CA SER A 19 14.59 31.26 -29.76
C SER A 19 15.97 30.92 -30.31
N VAL A 20 16.40 29.66 -30.17
CA VAL A 20 17.65 29.16 -30.73
C VAL A 20 17.39 28.68 -32.15
N ASP A 21 17.99 29.35 -33.14
CA ASP A 21 17.89 29.04 -34.57
C ASP A 21 18.79 27.85 -34.92
N LEU A 22 18.17 26.71 -35.24
CA LEU A 22 18.83 25.41 -35.46
C LEU A 22 19.51 25.24 -36.83
N LYS A 23 19.69 26.31 -37.61
CA LYS A 23 20.10 26.24 -39.03
C LYS A 23 21.60 26.41 -39.30
N ASN A 24 22.46 26.48 -38.28
CA ASN A 24 23.89 26.79 -38.42
C ASN A 24 24.88 25.74 -37.89
N ILE A 25 24.51 24.45 -37.78
CA ILE A 25 25.49 23.40 -37.45
C ILE A 25 26.16 22.90 -38.74
N SER A 26 27.26 23.57 -39.12
CA SER A 26 28.13 23.13 -40.21
C SER A 26 29.23 22.18 -39.72
N THR A 27 29.21 20.96 -40.26
CA THR A 27 30.34 20.05 -40.57
C THR A 27 31.49 19.94 -39.55
N LEU A 28 31.54 18.82 -38.82
CA LEU A 28 32.75 18.43 -38.07
C LEU A 28 33.80 17.82 -39.02
N ARG A 29 34.96 18.49 -39.08
CA ARG A 29 36.15 18.10 -39.83
C ARG A 29 36.90 17.00 -39.05
N ALA A 30 37.06 15.81 -39.65
CA ALA A 30 37.88 14.75 -39.09
C ALA A 30 39.37 15.16 -39.11
N GLY A 31 39.98 15.29 -37.93
CA GLY A 31 41.40 15.58 -37.73
C GLY A 31 42.14 14.37 -37.13
N GLN A 32 43.37 14.17 -37.58
CA GLN A 32 44.21 12.99 -37.41
C GLN A 32 44.71 12.70 -35.98
N GLY A 33 44.74 11.39 -35.67
CA GLY A 33 45.67 10.58 -34.86
C GLY A 33 46.59 11.21 -33.79
N ALA A 34 46.53 10.60 -32.60
CA ALA A 34 47.68 10.44 -31.70
C ALA A 34 47.59 9.07 -30.99
N GLN A 35 48.61 8.23 -31.14
CA GLN A 35 48.77 6.94 -30.44
C GLN A 35 49.12 7.18 -28.97
N ILE A 36 48.48 6.44 -28.05
CA ILE A 36 48.85 6.40 -26.63
C ILE A 36 49.68 5.13 -26.37
N PRO A 37 50.88 5.22 -25.76
CA PRO A 37 51.72 4.06 -25.44
C PRO A 37 51.14 3.15 -24.35
N GLN A 38 51.37 1.84 -24.49
CA GLN A 38 51.00 0.79 -23.54
C GLN A 38 51.79 0.89 -22.22
N SER A 39 51.09 0.74 -21.10
CA SER A 39 51.69 0.55 -19.76
C SER A 39 51.82 -0.95 -19.43
N PRO A 40 52.82 -1.38 -18.63
CA PRO A 40 53.19 -2.80 -18.47
C PRO A 40 52.18 -3.62 -17.65
N ARG A 41 52.05 -4.89 -18.01
CA ARG A 41 51.21 -5.90 -17.33
C ARG A 41 51.59 -6.06 -15.86
N GLN A 42 50.61 -5.87 -14.99
CA GLN A 42 50.67 -6.32 -13.60
C GLN A 42 50.50 -7.84 -13.55
N ALA A 43 51.35 -8.49 -12.76
CA ALA A 43 51.49 -9.94 -12.66
C ALA A 43 50.18 -10.63 -12.23
N ASP A 44 49.87 -11.69 -12.98
CA ASP A 44 48.80 -12.65 -12.73
C ASP A 44 49.05 -13.38 -11.40
N ASN A 45 48.25 -13.06 -10.39
CA ASN A 45 48.13 -13.83 -9.16
C ASN A 45 46.70 -14.37 -9.05
N THR A 46 46.17 -14.97 -10.13
CA THR A 46 44.87 -15.63 -10.08
C THR A 46 44.99 -16.89 -9.21
N PRO A 47 44.28 -17.00 -8.08
CA PRO A 47 44.20 -18.25 -7.34
C PRO A 47 43.57 -19.30 -8.26
N GLU A 48 44.21 -20.45 -8.41
CA GLU A 48 43.70 -21.56 -9.21
C GLU A 48 42.25 -21.86 -8.78
N PRO A 49 41.27 -21.83 -9.70
CA PRO A 49 39.88 -22.04 -9.34
C PRO A 49 39.74 -23.48 -8.80
N PRO A 50 39.19 -23.65 -7.59
CA PRO A 50 39.11 -24.96 -6.99
C PRO A 50 38.29 -25.90 -7.87
N ASN A 51 38.84 -27.11 -8.07
CA ASN A 51 38.22 -28.18 -8.86
C ASN A 51 36.72 -28.28 -8.52
N ARG A 52 35.87 -28.06 -9.54
CA ARG A 52 34.40 -28.10 -9.46
C ARG A 52 33.86 -29.31 -8.69
N LYS A 53 34.55 -30.46 -8.71
CA LYS A 53 34.17 -31.65 -7.92
C LYS A 53 34.42 -31.48 -6.42
N SER A 54 35.53 -30.86 -6.02
CA SER A 54 35.82 -30.52 -4.62
C SER A 54 34.92 -29.41 -4.09
N VAL A 55 34.55 -28.44 -4.93
CA VAL A 55 33.56 -27.40 -4.56
C VAL A 55 32.19 -28.03 -4.32
N ILE A 56 31.74 -28.94 -5.20
CA ILE A 56 30.45 -29.63 -5.03
C ILE A 56 30.45 -30.49 -3.76
N ILE A 57 31.54 -31.22 -3.48
CA ILE A 57 31.65 -32.04 -2.26
C ILE A 57 31.64 -31.16 -1.00
N LEU A 58 32.36 -30.02 -1.01
CA LEU A 58 32.37 -29.08 0.10
C LEU A 58 30.96 -28.49 0.35
N VAL A 59 30.25 -28.11 -0.71
CA VAL A 59 28.90 -27.56 -0.62
C VAL A 59 27.92 -28.61 -0.09
N VAL A 60 27.98 -29.85 -0.58
CA VAL A 60 27.11 -30.94 -0.10
C VAL A 60 27.42 -31.28 1.36
N ALA A 61 28.70 -31.36 1.74
CA ALA A 61 29.10 -31.60 3.13
C ALA A 61 28.64 -30.47 4.07
N ALA A 62 28.72 -29.22 3.63
CA ALA A 62 28.23 -28.07 4.38
C ALA A 62 26.70 -28.11 4.56
N ILE A 63 25.95 -28.48 3.52
CA ILE A 63 24.49 -28.64 3.58
C ILE A 63 24.11 -29.79 4.52
N VAL A 64 24.80 -30.92 4.46
CA VAL A 64 24.57 -32.06 5.37
C VAL A 64 24.89 -31.68 6.82
N ALA A 65 25.97 -30.94 7.05
CA ALA A 65 26.32 -30.45 8.39
C ALA A 65 25.27 -29.45 8.93
N LEU A 66 24.80 -28.52 8.09
CA LEU A 66 23.77 -27.54 8.47
C LEU A 66 22.41 -28.20 8.74
N THR A 67 22.02 -29.20 7.94
CA THR A 67 20.79 -29.96 8.16
C THR A 67 20.88 -30.79 9.44
N ALA A 68 21.99 -31.47 9.69
CA ALA A 68 22.21 -32.20 10.95
C ALA A 68 22.15 -31.28 12.17
N LEU A 69 22.78 -30.10 12.12
CA LEU A 69 22.69 -29.10 13.19
C LEU A 69 21.25 -28.61 13.41
N PHE A 70 20.51 -28.38 12.33
CA PHE A 70 19.10 -27.99 12.38
C PHE A 70 18.23 -29.05 13.08
N PHE A 71 18.45 -30.34 12.81
CA PHE A 71 17.72 -31.42 13.46
C PHE A 71 18.11 -31.59 14.94
N ILE A 72 19.39 -31.42 15.31
CA ILE A 72 19.83 -31.52 16.71
C ILE A 72 19.24 -30.39 17.56
N VAL A 73 19.19 -29.15 17.06
CA VAL A 73 18.54 -28.02 17.75
C VAL A 73 17.03 -28.23 17.89
N ARG A 74 16.39 -28.88 16.91
CA ARG A 74 14.94 -29.15 16.93
C ARG A 74 14.55 -30.33 17.82
N CYS A 75 15.47 -31.23 18.14
CA CYS A 75 15.23 -32.34 19.07
C CYS A 75 15.44 -31.98 20.55
N ALA A 76 16.13 -30.88 20.87
CA ALA A 76 16.39 -30.46 22.25
C ALA A 76 15.25 -29.64 22.90
N THR A 77 14.19 -29.28 22.17
CA THR A 77 13.05 -28.50 22.69
C THR A 77 11.78 -29.31 22.95
N SER A 78 11.85 -30.65 22.91
CA SER A 78 10.70 -31.50 23.24
C SER A 78 10.66 -31.89 24.71
N THR A 79 10.09 -31.03 25.56
CA THR A 79 9.31 -31.48 26.72
C THR A 79 8.22 -30.47 27.10
N LYS A 80 6.97 -30.97 27.01
CA LYS A 80 5.75 -30.59 27.76
C LYS A 80 4.86 -29.46 27.21
N SER A 81 3.60 -29.85 27.02
CA SER A 81 2.49 -29.23 26.31
C SER A 81 1.85 -28.02 26.99
N GLU A 82 1.51 -27.01 26.19
CA GLU A 82 0.19 -26.35 26.16
C GLU A 82 0.00 -25.76 24.76
N SER A 83 -1.19 -25.97 24.17
CA SER A 83 -1.48 -25.73 22.75
C SER A 83 -1.25 -24.28 22.32
N ALA A 84 -0.31 -24.06 21.40
CA ALA A 84 -0.22 -22.84 20.60
C ALA A 84 0.35 -23.18 19.22
N SER A 85 -0.51 -23.11 18.20
CA SER A 85 -0.15 -23.28 16.79
C SER A 85 0.79 -22.16 16.36
N GLN A 86 2.04 -22.48 16.02
CA GLN A 86 2.98 -21.53 15.43
C GLN A 86 2.70 -21.36 13.94
N GLN A 87 1.98 -20.29 13.59
CA GLN A 87 1.93 -19.70 12.26
C GLN A 87 3.27 -19.00 11.96
N PRO A 88 3.73 -18.89 10.69
CA PRO A 88 4.98 -18.21 10.36
C PRO A 88 4.93 -16.75 10.83
N LYS A 89 6.05 -16.23 11.33
CA LYS A 89 6.21 -14.81 11.68
C LYS A 89 5.90 -13.93 10.46
N GLN A 90 4.65 -13.46 10.39
CA GLN A 90 4.36 -12.17 9.77
C GLN A 90 5.12 -11.12 10.58
N THR A 91 5.76 -10.20 9.87
CA THR A 91 6.34 -8.99 10.46
C THR A 91 5.28 -8.33 11.33
N GLN A 92 5.44 -8.45 12.64
CA GLN A 92 4.54 -7.89 13.62
C GLN A 92 4.60 -6.37 13.45
N SER A 93 3.49 -5.78 12.99
CA SER A 93 3.29 -4.34 13.00
C SER A 93 3.65 -3.82 14.41
N ALA A 94 4.29 -2.66 14.50
CA ALA A 94 4.74 -2.06 15.77
C ALA A 94 3.58 -1.75 16.75
N TYR A 95 2.36 -2.10 16.37
CA TYR A 95 1.09 -1.78 17.01
C TYR A 95 0.25 -3.03 17.30
N ALA A 96 0.86 -4.22 17.33
CA ALA A 96 0.17 -5.50 17.58
C ALA A 96 -0.56 -5.62 18.94
N ASP A 97 -0.38 -4.65 19.84
CA ASP A 97 -1.09 -4.54 21.13
C ASP A 97 -2.24 -3.51 21.11
N GLU A 98 -2.47 -2.79 20.00
CA GLU A 98 -3.68 -1.99 19.86
C GLU A 98 -4.86 -2.92 19.61
N LYS A 99 -5.82 -2.94 20.55
CA LYS A 99 -7.08 -3.69 20.40
C LYS A 99 -7.66 -3.41 19.02
N GLN A 100 -7.79 -4.45 18.19
CA GLN A 100 -8.71 -4.41 17.05
C GLN A 100 -10.07 -3.96 17.60
N GLN A 101 -10.60 -2.85 17.09
CA GLN A 101 -11.72 -2.15 17.74
C GLN A 101 -12.95 -3.07 17.85
N ASP A 102 -13.41 -3.32 19.08
CA ASP A 102 -14.56 -4.19 19.37
C ASP A 102 -15.90 -3.55 18.90
N GLU A 103 -16.03 -2.21 18.86
CA GLU A 103 -17.28 -1.54 18.49
C GLU A 103 -17.06 -0.17 17.83
N GLN A 104 -17.76 0.09 16.70
CA GLN A 104 -17.83 1.40 16.03
C GLN A 104 -18.40 2.46 16.99
N ALA A 105 -17.94 3.72 16.92
CA ALA A 105 -18.51 4.77 17.76
C ALA A 105 -20.01 4.98 17.44
N VAL A 106 -20.77 5.55 18.38
CA VAL A 106 -22.22 5.79 18.22
C VAL A 106 -22.53 6.65 16.99
N ASP A 107 -21.60 7.53 16.59
CA ASP A 107 -21.70 8.37 15.39
C ASP A 107 -21.27 7.65 14.10
N GLY A 108 -20.96 6.35 14.16
CA GLY A 108 -20.47 5.56 13.05
C GLY A 108 -19.00 5.82 12.68
N SER A 109 -18.25 6.56 13.50
CA SER A 109 -16.81 6.79 13.28
C SER A 109 -15.94 5.69 13.89
N VAL A 110 -14.69 5.62 13.41
CA VAL A 110 -13.63 4.78 13.99
C VAL A 110 -12.40 5.62 14.29
N THR A 111 -11.62 5.24 15.30
CA THR A 111 -10.42 5.98 15.70
C THR A 111 -9.21 5.07 15.61
N PHE A 112 -8.14 5.55 14.98
CA PHE A 112 -6.88 4.83 14.86
C PHE A 112 -5.72 5.82 14.99
N HIS A 113 -4.75 5.55 15.88
CA HIS A 113 -3.61 6.42 16.16
C HIS A 113 -3.93 7.93 16.33
N GLY A 114 -4.98 8.28 17.10
CA GLY A 114 -5.37 9.68 17.33
C GLY A 114 -6.01 10.35 16.10
N MET A 115 -6.35 9.59 15.07
CA MET A 115 -7.08 10.06 13.90
C MET A 115 -8.49 9.49 13.93
N LYS A 116 -9.50 10.34 13.75
CA LYS A 116 -10.89 9.91 13.59
C LYS A 116 -11.21 9.75 12.10
N TYR A 117 -11.86 8.65 11.74
CA TYR A 117 -12.33 8.36 10.39
C TYR A 117 -13.84 8.32 10.38
N SER A 118 -14.46 9.00 9.43
CA SER A 118 -15.91 9.08 9.28
C SER A 118 -16.34 9.05 7.82
N LEU A 119 -17.54 8.53 7.58
CA LEU A 119 -18.22 8.67 6.29
C LEU A 119 -18.88 10.05 6.24
N GLU A 120 -18.50 10.86 5.25
CA GLU A 120 -19.01 12.22 5.09
C GLU A 120 -19.48 12.45 3.66
N LYS A 121 -20.68 13.01 3.51
CA LYS A 121 -21.21 13.40 2.19
C LYS A 121 -20.50 14.67 1.72
N GLN A 122 -19.97 14.62 0.51
CA GLN A 122 -19.26 15.71 -0.14
C GLN A 122 -20.22 16.62 -0.91
N SER A 123 -19.71 17.76 -1.37
CA SER A 123 -20.51 18.76 -2.10
C SER A 123 -21.04 18.28 -3.45
N ASP A 124 -20.38 17.31 -4.07
CA ASP A 124 -20.83 16.64 -5.30
C ASP A 124 -21.91 15.55 -5.04
N GLY A 125 -22.24 15.32 -3.77
CA GLY A 125 -23.22 14.33 -3.33
C GLY A 125 -22.67 12.94 -3.10
N LYS A 126 -21.40 12.65 -3.44
CA LYS A 126 -20.76 11.37 -3.11
C LYS A 126 -20.45 11.29 -1.62
N THR A 127 -20.19 10.08 -1.13
CA THR A 127 -19.69 9.88 0.23
C THR A 127 -18.19 9.64 0.17
N ALA A 128 -17.44 10.17 1.12
CA ALA A 128 -16.01 9.92 1.25
C ALA A 128 -15.69 9.42 2.66
N VAL A 129 -14.61 8.64 2.76
CA VAL A 129 -13.95 8.41 4.05
C VAL A 129 -13.06 9.62 4.32
N VAL A 130 -13.36 10.34 5.39
CA VAL A 130 -12.63 11.54 5.82
C VAL A 130 -11.83 11.21 7.07
N ARG A 131 -10.53 11.51 7.06
CA ARG A 131 -9.69 11.47 8.25
C ARG A 131 -9.63 12.86 8.90
N THR A 132 -9.84 12.89 10.20
CA THR A 132 -9.81 14.09 11.04
C THR A 132 -8.74 13.91 12.10
N SER A 133 -7.73 14.78 12.10
CA SER A 133 -6.71 14.79 13.16
C SER A 133 -7.26 15.31 14.49
N ASP A 134 -6.54 15.07 15.59
CA ASP A 134 -6.84 15.65 16.91
C ASP A 134 -6.99 17.17 16.89
N SER A 135 -6.29 17.86 15.97
CA SER A 135 -6.43 19.31 15.76
C SER A 135 -7.74 19.74 15.10
N GLY A 136 -8.56 18.79 14.65
CA GLY A 136 -9.77 19.01 13.85
C GLY A 136 -9.52 19.18 12.35
N THR A 137 -8.27 19.14 11.89
CA THR A 137 -7.96 19.21 10.44
C THR A 137 -8.49 17.98 9.72
N LYS A 138 -9.36 18.20 8.73
CA LYS A 138 -9.97 17.17 7.88
C LYS A 138 -9.22 17.00 6.57
N SER A 139 -9.14 15.77 6.08
CA SER A 139 -8.73 15.46 4.71
C SER A 139 -9.45 14.22 4.21
N ILE A 140 -9.73 14.17 2.91
CA ILE A 140 -10.34 13.00 2.27
C ILE A 140 -9.26 11.91 2.18
N LEU A 141 -9.59 10.71 2.65
CA LEU A 141 -8.77 9.51 2.45
C LEU A 141 -9.07 8.90 1.07
N PHE A 142 -10.35 8.66 0.78
CA PHE A 142 -10.84 8.28 -0.54
C PHE A 142 -12.34 8.56 -0.69
N GLU A 143 -12.81 8.70 -1.93
CA GLU A 143 -14.23 8.72 -2.27
C GLU A 143 -14.76 7.29 -2.40
N VAL A 144 -15.95 7.06 -1.85
CA VAL A 144 -16.70 5.81 -1.98
C VAL A 144 -17.55 5.92 -3.25
N GLU A 145 -17.49 4.94 -4.14
CA GLU A 145 -18.15 5.03 -5.44
C GLU A 145 -19.68 4.85 -5.36
N GLY A 146 -20.14 4.03 -4.42
CA GLY A 146 -21.52 3.67 -4.16
C GLY A 146 -22.04 4.26 -2.85
N THR A 147 -22.98 3.53 -2.21
CA THR A 147 -23.62 3.97 -0.96
C THR A 147 -23.15 3.10 0.21
N PRO A 148 -22.25 3.62 1.07
CA PRO A 148 -21.71 2.84 2.18
C PRO A 148 -22.76 2.60 3.27
N THR A 149 -22.73 1.42 3.89
CA THR A 149 -23.60 1.08 5.03
C THR A 149 -22.91 1.22 6.38
N SER A 150 -21.59 1.05 6.43
CA SER A 150 -20.80 1.13 7.65
C SER A 150 -19.34 1.48 7.37
N LEU A 151 -18.60 1.82 8.43
CA LEU A 151 -17.18 2.09 8.40
C LEU A 151 -16.54 1.24 9.51
N ILE A 152 -15.67 0.32 9.13
CA ILE A 152 -15.11 -0.69 10.04
C ILE A 152 -13.59 -0.59 10.00
N LEU A 153 -12.95 -0.71 11.16
CA LEU A 153 -11.50 -0.81 11.27
C LEU A 153 -11.12 -2.26 11.60
N PHE A 154 -10.28 -2.87 10.78
CA PHE A 154 -9.76 -4.23 10.98
C PHE A 154 -8.30 -4.29 10.56
N ASN A 155 -7.38 -4.66 11.46
CA ASN A 155 -5.95 -4.80 11.17
C ASN A 155 -5.37 -3.60 10.38
N ASP A 156 -5.43 -2.42 10.98
CA ASP A 156 -4.91 -1.17 10.40
C ASP A 156 -5.54 -0.85 9.03
N THR A 157 -6.70 -1.43 8.69
CA THR A 157 -7.38 -1.29 7.40
C THR A 157 -8.81 -0.84 7.61
N ILE A 158 -9.21 0.21 6.90
CA ILE A 158 -10.59 0.64 6.82
C ILE A 158 -11.33 -0.25 5.84
N LEU A 159 -12.46 -0.82 6.26
CA LEU A 159 -13.41 -1.55 5.41
C LEU A 159 -14.69 -0.73 5.28
N VAL A 160 -15.18 -0.61 4.06
CA VAL A 160 -16.40 0.09 3.70
C VAL A 160 -17.27 -0.82 2.84
N PRO A 161 -18.19 -1.56 3.45
CA PRO A 161 -19.24 -2.27 2.72
C PRO A 161 -20.17 -1.25 2.06
N GLU A 162 -20.41 -1.39 0.76
CA GLU A 162 -21.19 -0.42 -0.01
C GLU A 162 -22.16 -1.07 -1.00
N ASN A 163 -23.30 -0.40 -1.19
CA ASN A 163 -24.26 -0.74 -2.23
C ASN A 163 -23.86 -0.12 -3.57
N ARG A 164 -23.94 -0.92 -4.62
CA ARG A 164 -23.69 -0.58 -6.03
C ARG A 164 -24.97 -0.81 -6.84
N ASP A 165 -24.98 -0.34 -8.09
CA ASP A 165 -26.17 -0.45 -8.95
C ASP A 165 -26.65 -1.90 -9.16
N SER A 166 -25.74 -2.87 -9.17
CA SER A 166 -26.04 -4.28 -9.42
C SER A 166 -25.75 -5.21 -8.24
N GLY A 167 -25.56 -4.69 -7.04
CA GLY A 167 -25.21 -5.51 -5.88
C GLY A 167 -24.53 -4.72 -4.78
N TRP A 168 -23.59 -5.36 -4.11
CA TRP A 168 -22.74 -4.75 -3.10
C TRP A 168 -21.32 -5.32 -3.18
N ASP A 169 -20.35 -4.55 -2.72
CA ASP A 169 -18.96 -4.94 -2.57
C ASP A 169 -18.38 -4.36 -1.27
N VAL A 170 -17.10 -4.63 -1.01
CA VAL A 170 -16.38 -4.10 0.15
C VAL A 170 -15.09 -3.45 -0.30
N VAL A 171 -14.99 -2.14 -0.10
CA VAL A 171 -13.75 -1.39 -0.30
C VAL A 171 -12.90 -1.48 0.96
N ALA A 172 -11.62 -1.73 0.77
CA ALA A 172 -10.61 -1.73 1.81
C ALA A 172 -9.53 -0.69 1.51
N CYS A 173 -9.04 0.00 2.53
CA CYS A 173 -7.91 0.91 2.43
C CYS A 173 -7.02 0.78 3.67
N ALA A 174 -5.79 0.34 3.47
CA ALA A 174 -4.81 0.25 4.55
C ALA A 174 -4.44 1.65 5.05
N LEU A 175 -4.33 1.82 6.37
CA LEU A 175 -3.99 3.08 7.02
C LEU A 175 -2.47 3.28 7.09
N VAL A 176 -1.81 3.08 5.95
CA VAL A 176 -0.41 3.40 5.73
C VAL A 176 -0.29 4.39 4.57
N ASP A 177 0.68 5.30 4.67
CA ASP A 177 0.81 6.41 3.73
C ASP A 177 0.91 5.94 2.27
N GLY A 178 0.12 6.57 1.40
CA GLY A 178 0.08 6.28 -0.03
C GLY A 178 -0.76 5.07 -0.44
N SER A 179 -1.43 4.40 0.51
CA SER A 179 -2.37 3.32 0.18
C SER A 179 -3.52 3.83 -0.66
N LEU A 180 -3.91 3.03 -1.64
CA LEU A 180 -5.08 3.29 -2.48
C LEU A 180 -6.23 2.36 -2.05
N PRO A 181 -7.49 2.81 -2.16
CA PRO A 181 -8.64 1.94 -1.94
C PRO A 181 -8.63 0.79 -2.95
N THR A 182 -8.97 -0.41 -2.48
CA THR A 182 -9.08 -1.62 -3.30
C THR A 182 -10.31 -2.42 -2.90
N LEU A 183 -10.85 -3.23 -3.80
CA LEU A 183 -11.89 -4.18 -3.43
C LEU A 183 -11.25 -5.36 -2.72
N ILE A 184 -11.85 -5.79 -1.60
CA ILE A 184 -11.45 -7.04 -0.96
C ILE A 184 -11.70 -8.18 -1.95
N ALA A 185 -10.75 -9.09 -2.08
CA ALA A 185 -10.90 -10.29 -2.89
C ALA A 185 -10.93 -11.54 -2.00
N ASP A 186 -11.69 -12.55 -2.43
CA ASP A 186 -11.65 -13.87 -1.85
C ASP A 186 -10.34 -14.61 -2.20
N LYS A 187 -10.18 -15.82 -1.66
CA LYS A 187 -9.03 -16.70 -1.90
C LYS A 187 -8.79 -17.04 -3.39
N ASP A 188 -9.80 -16.87 -4.24
CA ASP A 188 -9.72 -17.14 -5.68
C ASP A 188 -9.44 -15.85 -6.48
N GLY A 189 -9.22 -14.72 -5.79
CA GLY A 189 -8.93 -13.42 -6.38
C GLY A 189 -10.17 -12.69 -6.90
N LYS A 190 -11.38 -13.15 -6.56
CA LYS A 190 -12.61 -12.47 -6.97
C LYS A 190 -13.02 -11.45 -5.93
N ALA A 191 -13.44 -10.27 -6.38
CA ALA A 191 -13.97 -9.25 -5.48
C ALA A 191 -15.11 -9.83 -4.62
N VAL A 192 -14.99 -9.63 -3.32
CA VAL A 192 -16.02 -9.95 -2.34
C VAL A 192 -17.20 -9.03 -2.59
N GLY A 193 -18.38 -9.64 -2.70
CA GLY A 193 -19.62 -8.93 -2.93
C GLY A 193 -20.75 -9.91 -3.17
N GLY A 194 -21.92 -9.36 -3.44
CA GLY A 194 -23.11 -10.15 -3.72
C GLY A 194 -24.18 -9.35 -4.44
N ASN A 195 -25.26 -10.02 -4.77
CA ASN A 195 -26.42 -9.38 -5.39
C ASN A 195 -27.31 -8.72 -4.34
N GLY A 196 -28.15 -7.80 -4.78
CA GLY A 196 -29.15 -7.14 -3.93
C GLY A 196 -28.58 -5.95 -3.16
N THR A 197 -29.25 -5.58 -2.07
CA THR A 197 -28.94 -4.38 -1.29
C THR A 197 -28.65 -4.76 0.16
N ILE A 198 -27.52 -4.31 0.67
CA ILE A 198 -27.10 -4.47 2.06
C ILE A 198 -27.64 -3.35 2.93
N THR A 199 -28.00 -3.69 4.16
CA THR A 199 -28.56 -2.74 5.14
C THR A 199 -27.67 -2.56 6.36
N ALA A 200 -26.83 -3.54 6.66
CA ALA A 200 -25.88 -3.49 7.76
C ALA A 200 -24.67 -4.36 7.46
N ALA A 201 -23.54 -4.00 8.06
CA ALA A 201 -22.39 -4.88 8.13
C ALA A 201 -21.64 -4.67 9.45
N THR A 202 -21.26 -5.77 10.10
CA THR A 202 -20.60 -5.80 11.41
C THR A 202 -19.40 -6.74 11.39
N LEU A 203 -18.43 -6.49 12.25
CA LEU A 203 -17.29 -7.37 12.45
C LEU A 203 -17.57 -8.35 13.59
N ASP A 204 -17.29 -9.63 13.36
CA ASP A 204 -17.33 -10.70 14.37
C ASP A 204 -15.99 -11.43 14.35
N GLY A 205 -15.08 -10.98 15.23
CA GLY A 205 -13.68 -11.41 15.24
C GLY A 205 -12.99 -11.09 13.90
N THR A 206 -12.63 -12.12 13.15
CA THR A 206 -12.00 -11.98 11.81
C THR A 206 -12.98 -12.18 10.66
N THR A 207 -14.28 -12.11 10.93
CA THR A 207 -15.34 -12.31 9.94
C THR A 207 -16.18 -11.06 9.81
N LEU A 208 -16.25 -10.49 8.61
CA LEU A 208 -17.22 -9.45 8.28
C LEU A 208 -18.57 -10.10 7.97
N LYS A 209 -19.60 -9.74 8.74
CA LYS A 209 -20.98 -10.18 8.55
C LYS A 209 -21.77 -9.08 7.86
N VAL A 210 -22.24 -9.35 6.65
CA VAL A 210 -22.98 -8.40 5.83
C VAL A 210 -24.42 -8.87 5.72
N THR A 211 -25.38 -8.05 6.17
CA THR A 211 -26.80 -8.38 6.18
C THR A 211 -27.55 -7.64 5.08
N ASP A 212 -28.25 -8.39 4.24
CA ASP A 212 -29.07 -7.86 3.15
C ASP A 212 -30.43 -7.32 3.63
N SER A 213 -31.16 -6.65 2.74
CA SER A 213 -32.50 -6.10 3.02
C SER A 213 -33.58 -7.15 3.28
N THR A 214 -33.30 -8.42 3.00
CA THR A 214 -34.19 -9.56 3.31
C THR A 214 -33.83 -10.22 4.65
N GLY A 215 -32.75 -9.76 5.29
CA GLY A 215 -32.26 -10.29 6.57
C GLY A 215 -31.27 -11.45 6.44
N ASN A 216 -30.84 -11.83 5.23
CA ASN A 216 -29.81 -12.86 5.09
C ASN A 216 -28.43 -12.26 5.38
N THR A 217 -27.59 -13.04 6.07
CA THR A 217 -26.22 -12.63 6.38
C THR A 217 -25.21 -13.42 5.53
N THR A 218 -24.37 -12.71 4.80
CA THR A 218 -23.17 -13.23 4.14
C THR A 218 -21.97 -13.05 5.06
N SER A 219 -21.18 -14.11 5.26
CA SER A 219 -19.95 -14.07 6.07
C SER A 219 -18.72 -14.03 5.16
N VAL A 220 -17.86 -13.04 5.38
CA VAL A 220 -16.62 -12.83 4.65
C VAL A 220 -15.45 -13.01 5.62
N ALA A 221 -14.64 -14.03 5.39
CA ALA A 221 -13.41 -14.22 6.16
C ALA A 221 -12.35 -13.20 5.72
N LEU A 222 -11.68 -12.57 6.70
CA LEU A 222 -10.67 -11.53 6.47
C LEU A 222 -9.23 -12.01 6.75
N GLN A 223 -9.01 -13.34 6.80
CA GLN A 223 -7.72 -13.98 7.07
C GLN A 223 -6.97 -14.37 5.80
#